data_AF-A0A435H4V1-F1
#
_entry.id   AF-A0A435H4V1-F1
#
_cell.length_a   1.000
_cell.length_b   1.000
_cell.length_c   1.000
_cell.angle_alpha   90.00
_cell.angle_beta   90.00
_cell.angle_gamma   90.00
#
_symmetry.space_group_name_H-M   'P 1'
#
loop_
_entity.id
_entity.type
_entity.pdbx_description
1 polymer ?
#
loop_
_entity_poly.entity_id
_entity_poly.type
_entity_poly.pdbx_seq_one_letter_code
_entity_poly.pdbx_strand_id
1 'polypeptide(L)'
;MSPIVTAILVASNLGLIFLLMTVPLGLRTVRLTRLVAMDRQRLWQALWPLGSDAGWSGEILSAEAPDGEGVARITLSWEGRDGKPIERKSRFEDVVEGSRFSMRVIEDTALDASFWKDFRETAELVSEG
;
A
#
# COMPACT_ATOMS: atom_id res chain seq x y z
N MET A 1 -26.81 33.00 -20.77
CA MET A 1 -25.41 33.22 -20.32
C MET A 1 -24.48 33.06 -21.51
N SER A 2 -23.43 33.87 -21.63
CA SER A 2 -22.47 33.76 -22.73
C SER A 2 -21.72 32.43 -22.64
N PRO A 3 -21.58 31.67 -23.75
CA PRO A 3 -20.81 30.42 -23.78
C PRO A 3 -19.38 30.57 -23.26
N ILE A 4 -18.77 31.75 -23.47
CA ILE A 4 -17.43 32.10 -22.99
C ILE A 4 -17.40 32.15 -21.47
N VAL A 5 -18.41 32.76 -20.85
CA VAL A 5 -18.52 32.86 -19.38
C VAL A 5 -18.68 31.46 -18.77
N THR A 6 -19.51 30.61 -19.38
CA THR A 6 -19.67 29.22 -18.95
C THR A 6 -18.35 28.44 -19.05
N ALA A 7 -17.63 28.58 -20.17
CA ALA A 7 -16.35 27.91 -20.37
C ALA A 7 -15.29 28.33 -19.34
N ILE A 8 -15.20 29.64 -19.05
CA ILE A 8 -14.28 30.17 -18.04
C ILE A 8 -14.64 29.61 -16.66
N LEU A 9 -15.93 29.59 -16.29
CA LEU A 9 -16.36 29.10 -14.98
C LEU A 9 -16.05 27.61 -14.81
N VAL A 10 -16.31 26.79 -15.82
CA VAL A 10 -15.98 25.37 -15.82
C VAL A 10 -14.47 25.15 -15.72
N ALA A 11 -13.68 25.85 -16.54
CA ALA A 11 -12.21 25.74 -16.50
C ALA A 11 -11.65 26.16 -15.14
N SER A 12 -12.20 27.23 -14.55
CA SER A 12 -11.77 27.75 -13.24
C SER A 12 -12.15 26.79 -12.13
N ASN A 13 -13.35 26.22 -12.15
CA ASN A 13 -13.80 25.25 -11.17
C ASN A 13 -12.98 23.96 -11.23
N LEU A 14 -12.75 23.42 -12.42
CA LEU A 14 -11.90 22.22 -12.61
C LEU A 14 -10.45 22.50 -12.21
N GLY A 15 -9.92 23.67 -12.58
CA GLY A 15 -8.58 24.09 -12.17
C GLY A 15 -8.45 24.21 -10.65
N LEU A 16 -9.44 24.80 -9.98
CA LEU A 16 -9.44 24.94 -8.52
C LEU A 16 -9.54 23.59 -7.82
N ILE A 17 -10.42 22.70 -8.29
CA ILE A 17 -10.53 21.33 -7.76
C ILE A 17 -9.21 20.59 -7.93
N PHE A 18 -8.57 20.68 -9.10
CA PHE A 18 -7.27 20.09 -9.35
C PHE A 18 -6.19 20.64 -8.41
N LEU A 19 -6.14 21.96 -8.20
CA LEU A 19 -5.20 22.58 -7.27
C LEU A 19 -5.44 22.09 -5.83
N LEU A 20 -6.71 21.99 -5.40
CA LEU A 20 -7.05 21.49 -4.07
C LEU A 20 -6.68 20.02 -3.87
N MET A 21 -6.86 19.18 -4.91
CA MET A 21 -6.46 17.76 -4.86
C MET A 21 -4.94 17.56 -4.91
N THR A 22 -4.19 18.51 -5.48
CA THR A 22 -2.73 18.41 -5.63
C THR A 22 -1.96 19.00 -4.45
N VAL A 23 -2.61 19.79 -3.57
CA VAL A 23 -1.96 20.29 -2.35
C VAL A 23 -1.69 19.11 -1.40
N PRO A 24 -0.42 18.83 -1.05
CA PRO A 24 -0.11 17.79 -0.09
C PRO A 24 -0.62 18.22 1.29
N LEU A 25 -1.61 17.51 1.82
CA LEU A 25 -2.19 17.76 3.16
C LEU A 25 -1.25 17.35 4.31
N GLY A 26 0.01 17.05 3.99
CA GLY A 26 1.02 16.49 4.89
C GLY A 26 0.96 14.96 4.95
N LEU A 27 1.89 14.39 5.71
CA LEU A 27 1.94 12.96 5.99
C LEU A 27 1.10 12.64 7.23
N ARG A 28 0.32 11.57 7.16
CA ARG A 28 -0.49 11.07 8.27
C ARG A 28 -0.16 9.60 8.51
N THR A 29 0.06 9.25 9.77
CA THR A 29 0.28 7.86 10.18
C THR A 29 -1.00 7.33 10.80
N VAL A 30 -1.50 6.22 10.28
CA VAL A 30 -2.58 5.44 10.89
C VAL A 30 -1.94 4.28 11.65
N ARG A 31 -2.28 4.10 12.94
CA ARG A 31 -1.78 3.00 13.77
C ARG A 31 -2.92 2.09 14.18
N LEU A 32 -2.76 0.79 13.92
CA LEU A 32 -3.66 -0.26 14.39
C LEU A 32 -2.89 -1.18 15.34
N THR A 33 -3.52 -1.58 16.44
CA THR A 33 -2.97 -2.57 17.38
C THR A 33 -4.07 -3.54 17.78
N ARG A 34 -3.77 -4.83 17.73
CA ARG A 34 -4.71 -5.91 18.00
C ARG A 34 -3.99 -7.03 18.74
N LEU A 35 -4.67 -7.61 19.72
CA LEU A 35 -4.27 -8.86 20.34
C LEU A 35 -4.85 -10.01 19.51
N VAL A 36 -4.01 -11.00 19.20
CA VAL A 36 -4.39 -12.17 18.42
C VAL A 36 -4.00 -13.40 19.22
N ALA A 37 -4.99 -14.26 19.52
CA ALA A 37 -4.78 -15.50 20.25
C ALA A 37 -4.16 -16.57 19.32
N MET A 38 -2.88 -16.40 19.00
CA MET A 38 -2.11 -17.27 18.11
C MET A 38 -0.65 -17.30 18.54
N ASP A 39 0.05 -18.40 18.25
CA ASP A 39 1.49 -18.45 18.46
C ASP A 39 2.22 -17.45 17.56
N ARG A 40 3.33 -16.91 18.06
CA ARG A 40 4.09 -15.85 17.40
C ARG A 40 4.57 -16.27 16.00
N GLN A 41 4.98 -17.52 15.82
CA GLN A 41 5.53 -17.99 14.55
C GLN A 41 4.45 -18.07 13.47
N ARG A 42 3.30 -18.66 13.80
CA ARG A 42 2.15 -18.71 12.89
C ARG A 42 1.60 -17.32 12.59
N LEU A 43 1.53 -16.46 13.61
CA LEU A 43 1.12 -15.07 13.40
C LEU A 43 2.10 -14.34 12.47
N TRP A 44 3.40 -14.61 12.59
CA TRP A 44 4.39 -14.10 11.64
C TRP A 44 4.19 -14.65 10.23
N GLN A 45 3.94 -15.96 10.07
CA GLN A 45 3.68 -16.55 8.73
C GLN A 45 2.42 -15.99 8.05
N ALA A 46 1.45 -15.51 8.83
CA ALA A 46 0.25 -14.85 8.32
C ALA A 46 0.46 -13.33 8.06
N LEU A 47 1.30 -12.67 8.85
CA LEU A 47 1.55 -11.23 8.77
C LEU A 47 2.61 -10.88 7.72
N TRP A 48 3.67 -11.69 7.61
CA TRP A 48 4.76 -11.49 6.66
C TRP A 48 4.26 -11.76 5.24
N PRO A 49 4.37 -10.82 4.28
CA PRO A 49 3.81 -11.04 2.93
C PRO A 49 4.41 -12.20 2.15
N LEU A 50 5.60 -12.68 2.53
CA LEU A 50 6.24 -13.88 1.96
C LEU A 50 6.15 -15.10 2.90
N GLY A 51 5.35 -15.00 3.95
CA GLY A 51 5.07 -16.11 4.86
C GLY A 51 4.11 -17.13 4.25
N SER A 52 4.10 -18.33 4.80
CA SER A 52 3.31 -19.45 4.27
C SER A 52 1.80 -19.22 4.30
N ASP A 53 1.33 -18.33 5.19
CA ASP A 53 -0.09 -18.06 5.41
C ASP A 53 -0.50 -16.64 4.99
N ALA A 54 0.32 -15.92 4.22
CA ALA A 54 0.10 -14.52 3.85
C ALA A 54 -1.24 -14.25 3.13
N GLY A 55 -1.82 -15.27 2.47
CA GLY A 55 -3.12 -15.19 1.79
C GLY A 55 -4.35 -15.28 2.71
N TRP A 56 -4.19 -15.37 4.03
CA TRP A 56 -5.30 -15.61 4.98
C TRP A 56 -6.44 -14.59 4.89
N SER A 57 -6.16 -13.34 4.53
CA SER A 57 -7.16 -12.28 4.42
C SER A 57 -7.94 -12.32 3.09
N GLY A 58 -7.46 -13.09 2.11
CA GLY A 58 -7.93 -13.04 0.72
C GLY A 58 -7.46 -11.80 -0.06
N GLU A 59 -6.69 -10.90 0.57
CA GLU A 59 -6.13 -9.72 -0.08
C GLU A 59 -4.92 -10.08 -0.95
N ILE A 60 -3.99 -10.85 -0.40
CA ILE A 60 -2.79 -11.31 -1.12
C ILE A 60 -3.14 -12.59 -1.89
N LEU A 61 -3.10 -12.52 -3.22
CA LEU A 61 -3.30 -13.67 -4.10
C LEU A 61 -1.99 -14.44 -4.31
N SER A 62 -0.88 -13.72 -4.46
CA SER A 62 0.46 -14.30 -4.56
C SER A 62 1.52 -13.29 -4.12
N ALA A 63 2.66 -13.79 -3.66
CA ALA A 63 3.81 -12.97 -3.32
C ALA A 63 5.10 -13.73 -3.67
N GLU A 64 5.97 -13.10 -4.44
CA GLU A 64 7.20 -13.70 -4.96
C GLU A 64 8.36 -12.73 -4.78
N ALA A 65 9.53 -13.23 -4.39
CA ALA A 65 10.76 -12.44 -4.27
C ALA A 65 11.75 -12.84 -5.38
N PRO A 66 11.58 -12.35 -6.61
CA PRO A 66 12.34 -12.84 -7.77
C PRO A 66 13.85 -12.60 -7.65
N ASP A 67 14.25 -11.50 -7.01
CA ASP A 67 15.65 -11.05 -6.99
C ASP A 67 16.33 -11.26 -5.63
N GLY A 68 15.60 -11.68 -4.59
CA GLY A 68 16.14 -11.89 -3.23
C GLY A 68 16.63 -10.62 -2.49
N GLU A 69 16.73 -9.47 -3.16
CA GLU A 69 17.24 -8.19 -2.61
C GLU A 69 16.26 -7.45 -1.69
N GLY A 70 15.41 -8.18 -0.96
CA GLY A 70 14.34 -7.60 -0.14
C GLY A 70 13.24 -6.93 -0.97
N VAL A 71 13.15 -7.24 -2.26
CA VAL A 71 12.07 -6.78 -3.15
C VAL A 71 11.15 -7.94 -3.45
N ALA A 72 9.85 -7.72 -3.33
CA ALA A 72 8.82 -8.69 -3.69
C ALA A 72 7.81 -8.11 -4.66
N ARG A 73 7.27 -8.97 -5.52
CA ARG A 73 6.09 -8.73 -6.33
C ARG A 73 4.90 -9.39 -5.64
N ILE A 74 3.90 -8.59 -5.31
CA ILE A 74 2.68 -9.00 -4.60
C ILE A 74 1.50 -8.76 -5.53
N THR A 75 0.69 -9.79 -5.74
CA THR A 75 -0.58 -9.67 -6.47
C THR A 75 -1.70 -9.53 -5.45
N LEU A 76 -2.47 -8.46 -5.55
CA LEU A 76 -3.57 -8.13 -4.65
C LEU A 76 -4.92 -8.43 -5.33
N SER A 77 -5.93 -8.80 -4.55
CA SER A 77 -7.26 -9.17 -5.08
C SER A 77 -8.11 -7.99 -5.56
N TRP A 78 -7.67 -6.76 -5.31
CA TRP A 78 -8.31 -5.56 -5.85
C TRP A 78 -8.01 -5.36 -7.33
N GLU A 79 -8.95 -4.76 -8.06
CA GLU A 79 -8.80 -4.45 -9.47
C GLU A 79 -8.05 -3.13 -9.69
N GLY A 80 -7.06 -3.17 -10.59
CA GLY A 80 -6.36 -2.01 -11.12
C GLY A 80 -7.11 -1.32 -12.26
N ARG A 81 -6.46 -0.36 -12.91
CA ARG A 81 -7.08 0.47 -13.97
C ARG A 81 -7.48 -0.32 -15.22
N ASP A 82 -6.89 -1.50 -15.39
CA ASP A 82 -7.12 -2.40 -16.52
C ASP A 82 -8.13 -3.53 -16.19
N GLY A 83 -8.77 -3.47 -15.02
CA GLY A 83 -9.73 -4.48 -14.56
C GLY A 83 -9.07 -5.80 -14.14
N LYS A 84 -7.74 -5.83 -13.97
CA LYS A 84 -7.00 -7.00 -13.48
C LYS A 84 -6.57 -6.81 -12.03
N PRO A 85 -6.24 -7.89 -11.31
CA PRO A 85 -5.60 -7.81 -10.00
C PRO A 85 -4.42 -6.84 -9.98
N ILE A 86 -4.29 -6.05 -8.91
CA ILE A 86 -3.17 -5.10 -8.76
C ILE A 86 -1.88 -5.88 -8.56
N GLU A 87 -0.89 -5.63 -9.41
CA GLU A 87 0.48 -6.09 -9.18
C GLU A 87 1.27 -4.97 -8.52
N ARG A 88 1.85 -5.26 -7.36
CA ARG A 88 2.59 -4.30 -6.56
C ARG A 88 4.01 -4.79 -6.31
N LYS A 89 5.00 -3.97 -6.68
CA LYS A 89 6.40 -4.20 -6.33
C LYS A 89 6.73 -3.45 -5.05
N SER A 90 7.19 -4.17 -4.04
CA SER A 90 7.44 -3.64 -2.70
C SER A 90 8.85 -3.94 -2.25
N ARG A 91 9.47 -2.99 -1.56
CA ARG A 91 10.74 -3.19 -0.86
C ARG A 91 10.47 -3.37 0.62
N PHE A 92 11.05 -4.42 1.18
CA PHE A 92 11.08 -4.70 2.61
C PHE A 92 12.44 -4.30 3.18
N GLU A 93 12.39 -3.56 4.28
CA GLU A 93 13.53 -3.04 5.03
C GLU A 93 13.35 -3.42 6.51
N ASP A 94 14.42 -3.35 7.30
CA ASP A 94 14.39 -3.60 8.74
C ASP A 94 13.74 -4.93 9.16
N VAL A 95 13.81 -5.95 8.29
CA VAL A 95 13.16 -7.25 8.52
C VAL A 95 13.87 -7.98 9.65
N VAL A 96 13.12 -8.29 10.70
CA VAL A 96 13.51 -9.18 11.79
C VAL A 96 12.49 -10.31 11.83
N GLU A 97 12.92 -11.49 11.41
CA GLU A 97 12.08 -12.70 11.34
C GLU A 97 11.35 -12.95 12.67
N GLY A 98 10.05 -13.24 12.60
CA GLY A 98 9.21 -13.47 13.78
C GLY A 98 8.86 -12.21 14.60
N SER A 99 9.20 -11.01 14.10
CA SER A 99 9.04 -9.77 14.86
C SER A 99 8.54 -8.61 14.03
N ARG A 100 9.31 -8.06 13.09
CA ARG A 100 8.97 -6.78 12.47
C ARG A 100 9.49 -6.63 11.05
N PHE A 101 8.86 -5.75 10.30
CA PHE A 101 9.36 -5.28 9.01
C PHE A 101 8.87 -3.86 8.71
N SER A 102 9.60 -3.17 7.85
CA SER A 102 9.17 -1.95 7.16
C SER A 102 8.94 -2.28 5.69
N MET A 103 7.91 -1.69 5.08
CA MET A 103 7.59 -1.86 3.67
C MET A 103 7.46 -0.50 2.99
N ARG A 104 7.97 -0.41 1.76
CA ARG A 104 7.74 0.68 0.81
C ARG A 104 7.20 0.12 -0.49
N VAL A 105 6.28 0.84 -1.13
CA VAL A 105 5.83 0.52 -2.49
C VAL A 105 6.76 1.21 -3.48
N ILE A 106 7.33 0.44 -4.40
CA ILE A 106 8.17 0.96 -5.48
C ILE A 106 7.29 1.41 -6.64
N GLU A 107 6.35 0.55 -7.02
CA GLU A 107 5.40 0.74 -8.12
C GLU A 107 4.22 -0.22 -7.93
N ASP A 108 3.05 0.14 -8.44
CA ASP A 108 1.95 -0.80 -8.64
C ASP A 108 1.18 -0.49 -9.93
N THR A 109 0.31 -1.40 -10.36
CA THR A 109 -0.48 -1.23 -11.59
C THR A 109 -1.70 -0.30 -11.42
N ALA A 110 -1.99 0.14 -10.19
CA ALA A 110 -3.14 0.98 -9.89
C ALA A 110 -2.81 2.48 -9.89
N LEU A 111 -1.66 2.87 -9.36
CA LEU A 111 -1.25 4.25 -9.13
C LEU A 111 0.19 4.49 -9.62
N ASP A 112 0.49 5.74 -9.94
CA ASP A 112 1.84 6.12 -10.37
C ASP A 112 2.85 6.01 -9.21
N ALA A 113 4.10 5.70 -9.51
CA ALA A 113 5.17 5.57 -8.50
C ALA A 113 5.32 6.84 -7.64
N SER A 114 5.05 8.03 -8.18
CA SER A 114 5.09 9.29 -7.42
C SER A 114 4.06 9.36 -6.29
N PHE A 115 2.92 8.67 -6.41
CA PHE A 115 1.93 8.55 -5.34
C PHE A 115 2.53 7.84 -4.11
N TRP A 116 3.35 6.82 -4.34
CA TRP A 116 3.91 5.96 -3.31
C TRP A 116 5.19 6.50 -2.67
N LYS A 117 5.75 7.58 -3.20
CA LYS A 117 7.06 8.14 -2.82
C LYS A 117 7.27 8.24 -1.30
N ASP A 118 6.27 8.76 -0.59
CA ASP A 118 6.33 9.00 0.85
C ASP A 118 5.55 7.96 1.67
N PHE A 119 4.95 6.97 1.01
CA PHE A 119 4.24 5.89 1.68
C PHE A 119 5.23 4.93 2.34
N ARG A 120 4.94 4.61 3.60
CA ARG A 120 5.66 3.60 4.38
C ARG A 120 4.67 2.88 5.28
N GLU A 121 4.81 1.56 5.33
CA GLU A 121 4.13 0.69 6.27
C GLU A 121 5.15 0.04 7.22
N THR A 122 4.75 -0.15 8.47
CA THR A 122 5.55 -0.89 9.46
C THR A 122 4.64 -1.83 10.22
N ALA A 123 5.07 -3.07 10.35
CA ALA A 123 4.37 -4.08 11.13
C ALA A 123 5.30 -4.65 12.21
N GLU A 124 4.77 -4.88 13.40
CA GLU A 124 5.53 -5.39 14.54
C GLU A 124 4.66 -6.30 15.42
N LEU A 125 5.22 -7.45 15.76
CA LEU A 125 4.72 -8.40 16.74
C LEU A 125 5.35 -8.11 18.10
N VAL A 126 4.57 -7.48 18.97
CA VAL A 126 4.93 -7.25 20.37
C VAL A 126 4.38 -8.38 21.25
N SER A 127 5.12 -8.75 22.30
CA SER A 127 4.59 -9.68 23.31
C SER A 127 3.46 -9.00 24.08
N GLU A 128 2.47 -9.79 24.52
CA GLU A 128 1.51 -9.32 25.52
C GLU A 128 2.29 -8.95 26.78
N GLY A 129 2.09 -7.72 27.26
CA GLY A 129 2.75 -7.19 28.46
C GLY A 129 2.15 -7.72 29.74
#